data_AF-A0A4Y2C8Q3-F1
#
_entry.id   AF-A0A4Y2C8Q3-F1
#
_cell.length_a   1.000
_cell.length_b   1.000
_cell.length_c   1.000
_cell.angle_alpha   90.00
_cell.angle_beta   90.00
_cell.angle_gamma   90.00
#
_symmetry.space_group_name_H-M   'P 1'
#
loop_
_entity.id
_entity.type
_entity.pdbx_description
1 polymer ?
#
loop_
_entity_poly.entity_id
_entity_poly.type
_entity_poly.pdbx_seq_one_letter_code
_entity_poly.pdbx_strand_id
1 'polypeptide(L)'
;MSLSTDNFLLALRRFIARRGRPPIIYSDNGSNFIGMDNSLKTINLRRLETSFTPITWKFIPPAAPWWGGFWERLIGLLKRILRKVLGRTSLNYQEMETVLCDCESQLNSRLLTYVSDDPDDLYPLTPDLFLK
;
A
#
# COMPACT_ATOMS: atom_id res chain seq x y z
N MET A 1 18.39 -2.66 1.15
CA MET A 1 17.53 -2.16 2.24
C MET A 1 17.37 -3.27 3.27
N SER A 2 17.74 -3.05 4.52
CA SER A 2 17.47 -4.00 5.61
C SER A 2 16.00 -3.91 6.03
N LEU A 3 15.39 -5.06 6.40
CA LEU A 3 14.06 -5.17 7.00
C LEU A 3 14.03 -4.64 8.45
N SER A 4 14.65 -3.48 8.72
CA SER A 4 14.64 -2.88 10.05
C SER A 4 13.35 -2.10 10.32
N THR A 5 12.96 -2.03 11.59
CA THR A 5 11.81 -1.24 12.06
C THR A 5 11.91 0.24 11.67
N ASP A 6 13.12 0.81 11.65
CA ASP A 6 13.35 2.22 11.30
C ASP A 6 13.04 2.52 9.83
N ASN A 7 13.46 1.64 8.91
CA ASN A 7 13.19 1.80 7.49
C ASN A 7 11.68 1.74 7.22
N PHE A 8 10.97 0.87 7.94
CA PHE A 8 9.52 0.81 7.87
C PHE A 8 8.86 2.09 8.42
N LEU A 9 9.32 2.61 9.55
CA LEU A 9 8.77 3.87 10.10
C LEU A 9 8.95 5.03 9.13
N LEU A 10 10.10 5.13 8.46
CA LEU A 10 10.32 6.12 7.40
C LEU A 10 9.40 5.90 6.20
N ALA A 11 9.21 4.64 5.77
CA ALA A 11 8.28 4.30 4.69
C ALA A 11 6.83 4.64 5.06
N LEU A 12 6.39 4.31 6.27
CA LEU A 12 5.07 4.62 6.79
C LEU A 12 4.85 6.14 6.89
N ARG A 13 5.85 6.90 7.34
CA ARG A 13 5.80 8.37 7.33
C ARG A 13 5.62 8.93 5.93
N ARG A 14 6.40 8.44 4.95
CA ARG A 14 6.25 8.82 3.53
C ARG A 14 4.88 8.42 2.97
N PHE A 15 4.33 7.28 3.38
CA PHE A 15 2.99 6.86 3.00
C PHE A 15 1.92 7.80 3.56
N ILE A 16 1.97 8.10 4.86
CA ILE A 16 1.03 9.01 5.53
C ILE A 16 1.08 10.41 4.92
N ALA A 17 2.27 10.91 4.59
CA ALA A 17 2.43 12.21 3.95
C ALA A 17 1.79 12.28 2.54
N ARG A 18 1.73 11.15 1.82
CA ARG A 18 1.19 11.08 0.45
C ARG A 18 -0.29 10.73 0.37
N ARG A 19 -0.79 9.88 1.28
CA ARG A 19 -2.14 9.27 1.22
C ARG A 19 -3.01 9.59 2.44
N GLY A 20 -2.53 10.44 3.34
CA GLY A 20 -3.17 10.66 4.62
C GLY A 20 -2.94 9.51 5.60
N ARG A 21 -3.35 9.73 6.86
CA ARG A 21 -3.10 8.80 7.95
C ARG A 21 -4.19 7.71 7.97
N PRO A 22 -3.85 6.42 7.75
CA PRO A 22 -4.86 5.38 7.78
C PRO A 22 -5.34 5.16 9.22
N PRO A 23 -6.65 4.94 9.45
CA PRO A 23 -7.15 4.62 10.80
C PRO A 23 -6.77 3.19 11.21
N ILE A 24 -6.62 2.28 10.24
CA ILE A 24 -6.36 0.86 10.46
C ILE A 24 -5.30 0.36 9.48
N ILE A 25 -4.35 -0.44 9.96
CA ILE A 25 -3.38 -1.20 9.14
C ILE A 25 -3.63 -2.69 9.36
N TYR A 26 -3.67 -3.46 8.26
CA TYR A 26 -3.76 -4.92 8.30
C TYR A 26 -2.43 -5.55 7.87
N SER A 27 -1.96 -6.59 8.56
CA SER A 27 -0.77 -7.37 8.18
C SER A 27 -0.91 -8.85 8.53
N ASP A 28 -0.02 -9.69 7.99
CA ASP A 28 0.19 -11.04 8.50
C ASP A 28 0.90 -11.03 9.87
N ASN A 29 0.98 -12.21 10.50
CA ASN A 29 1.61 -12.44 11.80
C ASN A 29 3.15 -12.53 11.74
N GLY A 30 3.78 -12.00 10.70
CA GLY A 30 5.23 -11.93 10.58
C GLY A 30 5.84 -11.17 11.77
N SER A 31 6.92 -11.71 12.33
CA SER A 31 7.60 -11.14 13.51
C SER A 31 8.01 -9.69 13.32
N ASN A 32 8.36 -9.30 12.09
CA ASN A 32 8.67 -7.91 11.74
C ASN A 32 7.48 -6.97 11.98
N PHE A 33 6.26 -7.38 11.58
CA PHE A 33 5.06 -6.57 11.77
C PHE A 33 4.62 -6.51 13.23
N ILE A 34 4.83 -7.60 13.99
CA ILE A 34 4.61 -7.61 15.44
C ILE A 34 5.55 -6.59 16.12
N GLY A 35 6.83 -6.59 15.75
CA GLY A 35 7.80 -5.59 16.24
C GLY A 35 7.42 -4.14 15.87
N MET A 36 6.85 -3.96 14.68
CA MET A 36 6.36 -2.66 14.22
C MET A 36 5.13 -2.18 14.99
N ASP A 37 4.14 -3.04 15.24
CA ASP A 37 2.96 -2.71 16.07
C ASP A 37 3.40 -2.25 17.47
N ASN A 38 4.34 -2.97 18.09
CA ASN A 38 4.89 -2.59 19.39
C ASN A 38 5.56 -1.21 19.36
N SER A 39 6.36 -0.94 18.32
CA SER A 39 7.03 0.36 18.15
C SER A 39 6.03 1.49 17.89
N LEU A 40 4.97 1.21 17.13
CA LEU A 40 3.94 2.17 16.79
C LEU A 40 3.07 2.53 18.00
N LYS A 41 2.79 1.57 18.89
CA LYS A 41 2.18 1.82 20.21
C LYS A 41 3.03 2.78 21.05
N THR A 42 4.35 2.59 21.10
CA THR A 42 5.25 3.53 21.81
C THR A 42 5.20 4.95 21.24
N ILE A 43 5.13 5.08 19.90
CA ILE A 43 5.07 6.38 19.22
C ILE A 43 3.72 7.06 19.43
N ASN A 44 2.61 6.32 19.37
CA ASN A 44 1.27 6.83 19.60
C ASN A 44 1.14 7.39 21.04
N LEU A 45 1.75 6.75 22.03
CA LEU A 45 1.71 7.18 23.44
C LEU A 45 2.51 8.46 23.70
N ARG A 46 3.61 8.71 22.98
CA ARG A 46 4.48 9.89 23.21
C ARG A 46 3.94 11.19 22.63
N ARG A 47 2.90 11.17 21.81
CA ARG A 47 2.47 12.31 20.97
C ARG A 47 1.06 12.83 21.27
N LEU A 48 0.52 12.49 22.45
CA LEU A 48 -0.86 12.74 22.88
C LEU A 48 -1.31 14.21 22.97
N GLU A 49 -0.50 15.20 22.57
CA GLU A 49 -0.82 16.62 22.81
C GLU A 49 -1.44 17.40 21.64
N THR A 50 -1.61 16.82 20.43
CA THR A 50 -2.37 17.51 19.36
C THR A 50 -3.06 16.53 18.42
N SER A 51 -4.39 16.67 18.23
CA SER A 51 -5.24 16.12 17.14
C SER A 51 -4.78 14.82 16.45
N PHE A 52 -4.32 13.84 17.22
CA PHE A 52 -3.66 12.64 16.69
C PHE A 52 -4.61 11.46 16.74
N THR A 53 -5.08 10.99 15.59
CA THR A 53 -5.83 9.73 15.51
C THR A 53 -4.86 8.55 15.62
N PRO A 54 -4.98 7.66 16.62
CA PRO A 54 -4.09 6.50 16.70
C PRO A 54 -4.34 5.55 15.52
N ILE A 55 -3.27 5.01 14.94
CA ILE A 55 -3.40 3.92 13.95
C ILE A 55 -3.66 2.64 14.73
N THR A 56 -4.73 1.94 14.40
CA THR A 56 -5.02 0.59 14.93
C THR A 56 -4.36 -0.46 14.03
N TRP A 57 -3.46 -1.26 14.59
CA TRP A 57 -2.90 -2.40 13.85
C TRP A 57 -3.77 -3.65 14.06
N LYS A 58 -4.10 -4.35 12.99
CA LYS A 58 -4.86 -5.60 13.02
C LYS A 58 -4.09 -6.70 12.29
N PHE A 59 -3.98 -7.84 12.93
CA PHE A 59 -3.37 -9.01 12.34
C PHE A 59 -4.42 -9.92 11.72
N ILE A 60 -4.11 -10.48 10.55
CA ILE A 60 -4.98 -11.44 9.88
C ILE A 60 -5.07 -12.71 10.74
N PRO A 61 -6.27 -13.29 10.95
CA PRO A 61 -6.41 -14.55 11.65
C PRO A 61 -5.55 -15.64 10.99
N PRO A 62 -4.80 -16.46 11.76
CA PRO A 62 -3.94 -17.50 11.19
C PRO A 62 -4.70 -18.53 10.36
N ALA A 63 -6.00 -18.73 10.66
CA ALA A 63 -6.89 -19.60 9.90
C ALA A 63 -7.49 -18.95 8.64
N ALA A 64 -7.15 -17.70 8.31
CA ALA A 64 -7.71 -16.94 7.20
C ALA A 64 -6.67 -16.53 6.13
N PRO A 65 -5.91 -17.46 5.53
CA PRO A 65 -4.85 -17.15 4.58
C PRO A 65 -5.35 -16.43 3.31
N TRP A 66 -6.63 -16.59 2.96
CA TRP A 66 -7.24 -15.92 1.80
C TRP A 66 -7.22 -14.39 1.89
N TRP A 67 -7.15 -13.82 3.10
CA TRP A 67 -6.97 -12.37 3.30
C TRP A 67 -5.61 -11.90 2.77
N GLY A 68 -4.56 -12.70 2.92
CA GLY A 68 -3.25 -12.43 2.34
C GLY A 68 -3.27 -12.47 0.81
N GLY A 69 -4.06 -13.39 0.24
CA GLY A 69 -4.15 -13.59 -1.21
C GLY A 69 -4.59 -12.36 -2.00
N PHE A 70 -5.37 -11.45 -1.40
CA PHE A 70 -5.72 -10.18 -2.06
C PHE A 70 -4.48 -9.30 -2.28
N TRP A 71 -3.68 -9.09 -1.24
CA TRP A 71 -2.45 -8.29 -1.30
C TRP A 71 -1.41 -8.95 -2.19
N GLU A 72 -1.28 -10.28 -2.14
CA GLU A 72 -0.39 -11.04 -3.01
C GLU A 72 -0.77 -10.88 -4.49
N ARG A 73 -2.06 -10.91 -4.82
CA ARG A 73 -2.54 -10.66 -6.19
C ARG A 73 -2.19 -9.24 -6.64
N LEU A 74 -2.37 -8.22 -5.80
CA LEU A 74 -1.98 -6.84 -6.12
C LEU A 74 -0.47 -6.71 -6.35
N ILE A 75 0.34 -7.32 -5.49
CA ILE A 75 1.81 -7.36 -5.66
C ILE A 75 2.17 -8.09 -6.96
N GLY A 76 1.46 -9.17 -7.30
CA GLY A 76 1.63 -9.90 -8.55
C GLY A 76 1.33 -9.04 -9.79
N LEU A 77 0.30 -8.21 -9.74
CA LEU A 77 -0.02 -7.25 -10.80
C LEU A 77 1.08 -6.19 -10.95
N LEU A 78 1.53 -5.58 -9.84
CA LEU A 78 2.63 -4.62 -9.84
C LEU A 78 3.90 -5.22 -10.46
N LYS A 79 4.31 -6.41 -10.01
CA LYS A 79 5.47 -7.12 -10.55
C LYS A 79 5.34 -7.40 -12.05
N ARG A 80 4.13 -7.68 -12.53
CA ARG A 80 3.86 -7.92 -13.95
C ARG A 80 4.03 -6.66 -14.79
N ILE A 81 3.51 -5.52 -14.32
CA ILE A 81 3.67 -4.23 -14.99
C ILE A 81 5.15 -3.84 -15.00
N LEU A 82 5.82 -3.92 -13.84
CA LEU A 82 7.25 -3.65 -13.72
C LEU A 82 8.07 -4.49 -14.71
N ARG A 83 7.83 -5.80 -14.80
CA ARG A 83 8.54 -6.66 -15.76
C ARG A 83 8.30 -6.26 -17.22
N LYS A 84 7.09 -5.79 -17.56
CA LYS A 84 6.78 -5.31 -18.91
C LYS A 84 7.47 -3.98 -19.23
N VAL A 85 7.52 -3.06 -18.25
CA VAL A 85 8.15 -1.74 -18.42
C VAL A 85 9.68 -1.85 -18.46
N LEU A 86 10.27 -2.62 -17.54
CA LEU A 86 11.73 -2.79 -17.42
C LEU A 86 12.31 -3.71 -18.50
N GLY A 87 11.59 -4.76 -18.91
CA GLY A 87 12.15 -5.78 -19.79
C GLY A 87 13.45 -6.39 -19.23
N ARG A 88 14.59 -6.03 -19.83
CA ARG A 88 15.94 -6.47 -19.41
C ARG A 88 16.81 -5.34 -18.83
N THR A 89 16.29 -4.12 -18.69
CA THR A 89 17.07 -2.97 -18.21
C THR A 89 17.21 -2.99 -16.69
N SER A 90 18.40 -2.65 -16.20
CA SER A 90 18.63 -2.34 -14.79
C SER A 90 18.56 -0.84 -14.57
N LEU A 91 17.76 -0.41 -13.60
CA LEU A 91 17.63 0.99 -13.23
C LEU A 91 18.41 1.30 -11.97
N ASN A 92 18.85 2.55 -11.85
CA ASN A 92 19.32 3.09 -10.59
C ASN A 92 18.14 3.36 -9.64
N TYR A 93 18.44 3.77 -8.40
CA TYR A 93 17.41 3.95 -7.38
C TYR A 93 16.35 5.01 -7.75
N GLN A 94 16.76 6.16 -8.30
CA GLN A 94 15.85 7.26 -8.65
C GLN A 94 14.97 6.90 -9.85
N GLU A 95 15.56 6.24 -10.84
CA GLU A 95 14.84 5.71 -12.00
C GLU A 95 13.81 4.67 -11.56
N MET A 96 14.17 3.76 -10.64
CA MET A 96 13.24 2.76 -10.10
C MET A 96 12.09 3.41 -9.31
N GLU A 97 12.37 4.44 -8.52
CA GLU A 97 11.35 5.19 -7.80
C GLU A 97 10.35 5.84 -8.77
N THR A 98 10.84 6.41 -9.87
CA THR A 98 10.01 7.03 -10.91
C THR A 98 9.13 5.99 -11.60
N VAL A 99 9.71 4.86 -12.03
CA VAL A 99 8.96 3.77 -12.66
C VAL A 99 7.92 3.16 -11.72
N LEU A 100 8.20 3.09 -10.42
CA LEU A 100 7.21 2.65 -9.43
C LEU A 100 6.02 3.60 -9.34
N CYS A 101 6.23 4.92 -9.40
CA CYS A 101 5.16 5.90 -9.44
C CYS A 101 4.29 5.74 -10.70
N ASP A 102 4.91 5.52 -11.87
CA ASP A 102 4.17 5.27 -13.11
C ASP A 102 3.35 3.98 -13.03
N CYS A 103 3.94 2.91 -12.49
CA CYS A 103 3.24 1.64 -12.28
C CYS A 103 2.08 1.77 -11.29
N GLU A 104 2.25 2.57 -10.22
CA GLU A 104 1.20 2.88 -9.24
C GLU A 104 0.04 3.60 -9.91
N SER A 105 0.33 4.64 -10.71
CA SER A 105 -0.67 5.38 -11.49
C SER A 105 -1.48 4.44 -12.40
N GLN A 106 -0.80 3.59 -13.17
CA GLN A 106 -1.48 2.62 -14.05
C GLN A 106 -2.33 1.59 -13.28
N LEU A 107 -1.85 1.12 -12.13
CA LEU A 107 -2.62 0.19 -11.31
C LEU A 107 -3.88 0.82 -10.74
N ASN A 108 -3.83 2.10 -10.37
CA ASN A 108 -4.96 2.78 -9.75
C ASN A 108 -5.95 3.37 -10.75
N SER A 109 -5.52 3.61 -11.99
CA SER A 109 -6.40 3.98 -13.10
C SER A 109 -7.06 2.78 -13.79
N ARG A 110 -6.73 1.53 -13.38
CA ARG A 110 -7.34 0.33 -13.95
C ARG A 110 -8.84 0.28 -13.69
N LEU A 111 -9.61 -0.18 -14.66
CA LEU A 111 -11.04 -0.37 -14.50
C LEU A 111 -11.34 -1.58 -13.61
N LEU A 112 -12.28 -1.41 -12.68
CA LEU A 112 -12.84 -2.45 -11.81
C LEU A 112 -14.17 -2.98 -12.33
N THR A 113 -14.85 -2.18 -13.16
CA THR A 113 -16.14 -2.52 -13.77
C THR A 113 -16.03 -2.48 -15.29
N TYR A 114 -17.04 -3.05 -15.95
CA TYR A 114 -17.16 -2.99 -17.40
C TYR A 114 -17.33 -1.55 -17.90
N VAL A 115 -16.85 -1.29 -19.13
CA VAL A 115 -17.10 -0.05 -19.85
C VAL A 115 -18.34 -0.26 -20.70
N SER A 116 -19.42 0.45 -20.39
CA SER A 116 -20.61 0.42 -21.23
C SER A 116 -20.44 1.30 -22.46
N ASP A 117 -21.05 0.89 -23.56
CA ASP A 117 -21.19 1.68 -24.79
C ASP A 117 -22.42 2.60 -24.75
N ASP A 118 -23.27 2.46 -23.72
CA ASP A 118 -24.44 3.32 -23.49
C ASP A 118 -24.01 4.65 -22.83
N PRO A 119 -24.28 5.82 -23.46
CA PRO A 119 -23.94 7.12 -22.88
C PRO A 119 -24.72 7.47 -21.59
N ASP A 120 -25.84 6.81 -21.32
CA ASP A 120 -26.65 7.01 -20.11
C ASP A 120 -26.20 6.11 -18.93
N ASP A 121 -25.26 5.18 -19.17
CA ASP A 121 -24.75 4.28 -18.14
C ASP A 121 -23.71 4.93 -17.21
N LEU A 122 -23.52 4.31 -16.04
CA LEU A 122 -22.58 4.79 -15.03
C LEU A 122 -21.12 4.69 -15.50
N TYR A 123 -20.33 5.71 -15.15
CA TYR A 123 -18.90 5.74 -15.42
C TYR A 123 -18.17 4.55 -14.75
N PRO A 124 -17.23 3.89 -15.43
CA PRO A 124 -16.58 2.72 -14.89
C PRO A 124 -15.69 3.06 -13.68
N LEU A 125 -15.76 2.22 -12.65
CA LEU A 125 -15.05 2.46 -11.41
C LEU A 125 -13.55 2.18 -11.57
N THR A 126 -12.71 3.06 -11.01
CA THR A 126 -11.27 2.84 -10.85
C THR A 126 -10.88 2.93 -9.38
N PRO A 127 -9.79 2.27 -8.94
CA PRO A 127 -9.27 2.47 -7.59
C PRO A 127 -9.01 3.94 -7.24
N ASP A 128 -8.56 4.77 -8.19
CA ASP A 128 -8.30 6.19 -7.98
C ASP A 128 -9.52 6.97 -7.45
N LEU A 129 -10.74 6.54 -7.77
CA LEU A 129 -11.97 7.16 -7.23
C LEU A 129 -12.07 7.06 -5.71
N PHE A 130 -11.40 6.08 -5.10
CA PHE A 130 -11.43 5.78 -3.67
C PHE A 130 -10.11 6.13 -2.95
N LEU A 131 -9.06 6.47 -3.70
CA LEU A 131 -7.72 6.76 -3.19
C LEU A 131 -7.47 8.28 -3.23
N LYS A 132 -8.23 9.03 -2.42
CA LYS A 132 -8.00 10.47 -2.18
C LYS A 132 -7.34 10.70 -0.84
#